data_AF-A0ABD1YW26-F1
#
_entry.id   AF-A0ABD1YW26-F1
#
_cell.length_a   1.000
_cell.length_b   1.000
_cell.length_c   1.000
_cell.angle_alpha   90.00
_cell.angle_beta   90.00
_cell.angle_gamma   90.00
#
_symmetry.space_group_name_H-M   'P 1'
#
loop_
_entity.id
_entity.type
_entity.pdbx_description
1 polymer ?
#
loop_
_entity_poly.entity_id
_entity_poly.type
_entity_poly.pdbx_seq_one_letter_code
_entity_poly.pdbx_strand_id
1 'polypeptide(L)'
;MDFRVSGPVLSALLLSLALCVSAQAPDPKQVRIACGSNEAFNTSEGTWNADEGYIGGSVGNITAEKGKEAEFTYLRYWSMSDGPNNCYNITVPNGHYLFRFFFSFGDADNSNREPQFDVSLEGTLAYSLKPAWSQVDDTSYADSLLFVDDGTATACFHSTGHGNPAVVTIEILQLYDEAYDLGFGTGNHDYLLNAVARVSCSAVKDVYGTTIGADPWGGDRYWSADFYKYEGTAVDTIQTTERIRNSNIRPQFYPEAIYQGAVITNYGGSVSYAFPIETSQNYSIWLHFAEIGGVSAPGQRVFDVLYNDEILFPDVDIYALAGGPNSALILNKTLLVDGKTLILKFQPKIGGILVCAIEVYQVVQREAPTKASDVWTLNALKSPLGIPSRMGWIGDPCVPQEHPWDGIDCALDNGNWLIDGLDLQNEGLKGTLTSDIASLVNVDHINLNDNLLSGPIPPVIGTMQNLVRLDLANNKLNGTIPESLGDLVHLKELFLQNNQLTGKVPANLAAGPIRGVTINVLGNHDLCGIPGLKPCNPLSAGQIFGIIIGSLCGLGILVLCGYVIYKRRENLARAHKIMSPREAPYAASHTRANAQVKDVQLTRFGSFTEQRLMSVSGGGSAPQSPRV
;
A
#
# COMPACT_ATOMS: atom_id res chain seq x y z
N MET A 1 -71.75 -30.87 39.78
CA MET A 1 -70.65 -29.89 40.00
C MET A 1 -69.39 -30.52 39.40
N ASP A 2 -69.22 -30.59 38.09
CA ASP A 2 -69.40 -29.54 37.07
C ASP A 2 -68.49 -28.34 37.31
N PHE A 3 -67.40 -28.27 36.56
CA PHE A 3 -67.27 -27.24 35.54
C PHE A 3 -66.59 -27.82 34.30
N ARG A 4 -67.21 -27.63 33.12
CA ARG A 4 -66.53 -27.80 31.83
C ARG A 4 -65.89 -26.47 31.46
N VAL A 5 -64.67 -26.50 30.93
CA VAL A 5 -64.15 -25.48 30.01
C VAL A 5 -63.73 -26.20 28.73
N SER A 6 -63.84 -25.51 27.60
CA SER A 6 -64.04 -26.12 26.29
C SER A 6 -62.90 -25.89 25.29
N GLY A 7 -62.66 -26.90 24.46
CA GLY A 7 -62.16 -26.71 23.11
C GLY A 7 -60.64 -26.94 22.89
N PRO A 8 -60.20 -27.17 21.64
CA PRO A 8 -58.91 -27.78 21.36
C PRO A 8 -57.90 -26.79 20.73
N VAL A 9 -56.85 -26.45 21.47
CA VAL A 9 -55.67 -25.71 20.93
C VAL A 9 -54.36 -26.31 21.45
N LEU A 10 -54.16 -27.62 21.24
CA LEU A 10 -52.90 -28.30 21.61
C LEU A 10 -52.37 -29.29 20.55
N SER A 11 -52.93 -29.28 19.33
CA SER A 11 -52.45 -30.08 18.18
C SER A 11 -51.99 -29.21 17.00
N ALA A 12 -51.72 -27.92 17.25
CA ALA A 12 -51.31 -26.93 16.25
C ALA A 12 -49.97 -26.25 16.59
N LEU A 13 -49.12 -26.92 17.39
CA LEU A 13 -47.81 -26.40 17.85
C LEU A 13 -46.65 -27.39 17.64
N LEU A 14 -46.82 -28.38 16.76
CA LEU A 14 -45.81 -29.39 16.40
C LEU A 14 -45.71 -29.61 14.87
N LEU A 15 -46.15 -28.63 14.07
CA LEU A 15 -46.10 -28.72 12.61
C LEU A 15 -45.83 -27.35 11.93
N SER A 16 -44.90 -26.57 12.49
CA SER A 16 -44.47 -25.29 11.95
C SER A 16 -42.96 -25.12 12.10
N LEU A 17 -42.29 -24.77 10.99
CA LEU A 17 -40.86 -24.47 10.88
C LEU A 17 -39.90 -25.56 11.38
N ALA A 18 -40.05 -26.78 10.84
CA ALA A 18 -38.87 -27.57 10.43
C ALA A 18 -38.32 -27.03 9.08
N LEU A 19 -38.18 -25.70 8.96
CA LEU A 19 -37.49 -25.07 7.84
C LEU A 19 -35.99 -25.12 8.13
N CYS A 20 -35.37 -26.24 7.80
CA CYS A 20 -33.96 -26.23 7.44
C CYS A 20 -33.81 -25.43 6.14
N VAL A 21 -33.84 -24.09 6.26
CA VAL A 21 -33.03 -23.26 5.39
C VAL A 21 -31.61 -23.73 5.64
N SER A 22 -31.06 -24.50 4.68
CA SER A 22 -29.62 -24.63 4.58
C SER A 22 -29.10 -23.20 4.46
N ALA A 23 -28.48 -22.68 5.52
CA ALA A 23 -27.80 -21.41 5.48
C ALA A 23 -26.64 -21.59 4.49
N GLN A 24 -26.90 -21.23 3.24
CA GLN A 24 -25.89 -21.20 2.20
C GLN A 24 -24.79 -20.29 2.71
N ALA A 25 -23.54 -20.74 2.63
CA ALA A 25 -22.41 -19.89 2.99
C ALA A 25 -22.56 -18.57 2.23
N PRO A 26 -22.31 -17.41 2.88
CA PRO A 26 -22.37 -16.14 2.18
C PRO A 26 -21.47 -16.19 0.95
N ASP A 27 -21.82 -15.48 -0.11
CA ASP A 27 -20.96 -15.42 -1.29
C ASP A 27 -19.58 -14.87 -0.89
N PRO A 28 -18.47 -15.45 -1.41
CA PRO A 28 -17.12 -15.08 -1.00
C PRO A 28 -16.85 -13.61 -1.31
N LYS A 29 -16.09 -12.92 -0.45
CA LYS A 29 -15.71 -11.54 -0.72
C LYS A 29 -14.86 -11.48 -1.99
N GLN A 30 -15.38 -10.79 -2.99
CA GLN A 30 -14.62 -10.39 -4.18
C GLN A 30 -14.43 -8.87 -4.18
N VAL A 31 -13.25 -8.43 -4.62
CA VAL A 31 -12.92 -7.05 -4.97
C VAL A 31 -12.22 -7.10 -6.32
N ARG A 32 -12.63 -6.24 -7.24
CA ARG A 32 -12.05 -6.07 -8.57
C ARG A 32 -11.91 -4.58 -8.83
N ILE A 33 -10.71 -4.09 -9.09
CA ILE A 33 -10.39 -2.67 -9.26
C ILE A 33 -9.79 -2.48 -10.64
N ALA A 34 -10.40 -1.60 -11.45
CA ALA A 34 -9.82 -1.17 -12.72
C ALA A 34 -8.95 0.08 -12.47
N CYS A 35 -7.64 -0.12 -12.38
CA CYS A 35 -6.69 0.92 -12.04
C CYS A 35 -6.67 2.01 -13.12
N GLY A 36 -6.60 3.27 -12.68
CA GLY A 36 -6.79 4.44 -13.52
C GLY A 36 -8.25 4.78 -13.90
N SER A 37 -9.21 3.86 -13.75
CA SER A 37 -10.61 4.13 -14.09
C SER A 37 -11.30 5.09 -13.11
N ASN A 38 -12.07 6.03 -13.63
CA ASN A 38 -12.89 6.95 -12.84
C ASN A 38 -14.29 6.42 -12.52
N GLU A 39 -14.73 5.35 -13.20
CA GLU A 39 -16.08 4.78 -13.11
C GLU A 39 -16.04 3.25 -13.09
N ALA A 40 -17.04 2.63 -12.45
CA ALA A 40 -17.21 1.17 -12.43
C ALA A 40 -17.90 0.68 -13.71
N PHE A 41 -17.49 -0.49 -14.22
CA PHE A 41 -18.02 -1.07 -15.46
C PHE A 41 -18.13 -2.60 -15.38
N ASN A 42 -18.81 -3.20 -16.36
CA ASN A 42 -19.00 -4.64 -16.45
C ASN A 42 -18.20 -5.22 -17.62
N THR A 43 -17.48 -6.30 -17.34
CA THR A 43 -16.73 -7.14 -18.30
C THR A 43 -17.48 -8.45 -18.55
N SER A 44 -16.89 -9.33 -19.36
CA SER A 44 -17.35 -10.72 -19.46
C SER A 44 -17.16 -11.53 -18.15
N GLU A 45 -16.20 -11.12 -17.31
CA GLU A 45 -15.81 -11.79 -16.06
C GLU A 45 -16.59 -11.28 -14.82
N GLY A 46 -17.04 -10.01 -14.85
CA GLY A 46 -17.88 -9.42 -13.79
C GLY A 46 -17.82 -7.89 -13.72
N THR A 47 -18.32 -7.33 -12.62
CA THR A 47 -18.21 -5.89 -12.34
C THR A 47 -16.83 -5.53 -11.80
N TRP A 48 -16.21 -4.54 -12.42
CA TRP A 48 -14.98 -3.89 -11.97
C TRP A 48 -15.33 -2.54 -11.35
N ASN A 49 -14.80 -2.26 -10.17
CA ASN A 49 -14.97 -0.97 -9.51
C ASN A 49 -14.07 0.09 -10.16
N ALA A 50 -14.42 1.35 -9.94
CA ALA A 50 -13.51 2.47 -10.17
C ALA A 50 -12.24 2.31 -9.31
N ASP A 51 -11.20 3.08 -9.64
CA ASP A 51 -9.95 3.05 -8.92
C ASP A 51 -10.09 3.69 -7.52
N GLU A 52 -10.33 2.85 -6.51
CA GLU A 52 -10.52 3.22 -5.11
C GLU A 52 -9.50 2.49 -4.21
N GLY A 53 -9.10 3.12 -3.10
CA GLY A 53 -8.13 2.55 -2.14
C GLY A 53 -6.65 2.88 -2.42
N TYR A 54 -6.33 3.56 -3.51
CA TYR A 54 -4.96 3.99 -3.85
C TYR A 54 -4.51 5.24 -3.08
N ILE A 55 -3.19 5.35 -2.83
CA ILE A 55 -2.57 6.52 -2.19
C ILE A 55 -1.64 7.24 -3.18
N GLY A 56 -2.19 8.12 -4.03
CA GLY A 56 -1.44 8.96 -4.97
C GLY A 56 -1.13 8.33 -6.33
N GLY A 57 -0.25 8.97 -7.12
CA GLY A 57 0.05 8.55 -8.49
C GLY A 57 -0.93 9.07 -9.55
N SER A 58 -0.57 8.84 -10.81
CA SER A 58 -1.20 9.38 -12.02
C SER A 58 -1.91 8.31 -12.86
N VAL A 59 -2.75 8.75 -13.81
CA VAL A 59 -3.46 7.87 -14.76
C VAL A 59 -2.77 7.90 -16.11
N GLY A 60 -2.48 6.73 -16.67
CA GLY A 60 -1.97 6.55 -18.03
C GLY A 60 -2.99 5.85 -18.92
N ASN A 61 -2.79 5.93 -20.24
CA ASN A 61 -3.48 5.06 -21.20
C ASN A 61 -2.59 3.84 -21.48
N ILE A 62 -3.20 2.66 -21.57
CA ILE A 62 -2.50 1.43 -21.99
C ILE A 62 -2.04 1.56 -23.45
N THR A 63 -0.90 0.97 -23.80
CA THR A 63 -0.42 0.89 -25.20
C THR A 63 -0.19 -0.52 -25.72
N ALA A 64 -0.16 -1.53 -24.84
CA ALA A 64 -0.13 -2.94 -25.23
C ALA A 64 -1.56 -3.50 -25.32
N GLU A 65 -2.16 -3.43 -26.51
CA GLU A 65 -3.46 -4.08 -26.83
C GLU A 65 -3.29 -5.60 -27.04
N LYS A 66 -2.96 -6.33 -25.97
CA LYS A 66 -2.83 -7.80 -25.96
C LYS A 66 -3.59 -8.41 -24.78
N GLY A 67 -3.46 -9.74 -24.62
CA GLY A 67 -3.91 -10.47 -23.44
C GLY A 67 -5.35 -10.19 -23.04
N LYS A 68 -5.51 -9.78 -21.77
CA LYS A 68 -6.80 -9.46 -21.13
C LYS A 68 -6.91 -7.97 -20.79
N GLU A 69 -5.78 -7.29 -20.71
CA GLU A 69 -5.63 -5.84 -20.63
C GLU A 69 -6.34 -5.12 -21.79
N ALA A 70 -6.64 -5.81 -22.90
CA ALA A 70 -7.49 -5.34 -24.00
C ALA A 70 -8.97 -5.02 -23.62
N GLU A 71 -9.51 -5.49 -22.49
CA GLU A 71 -10.82 -5.01 -21.97
C GLU A 71 -10.70 -3.67 -21.19
N PHE A 72 -9.48 -3.15 -20.99
CA PHE A 72 -9.18 -1.95 -20.19
C PHE A 72 -8.60 -0.83 -21.05
N THR A 73 -8.80 0.43 -20.62
CA THR A 73 -8.28 1.64 -21.32
C THR A 73 -7.14 2.31 -20.55
N TYR A 74 -7.16 2.19 -19.22
CA TYR A 74 -6.35 2.99 -18.32
C TYR A 74 -5.47 2.12 -17.43
N LEU A 75 -4.43 2.74 -16.89
CA LEU A 75 -3.56 2.19 -15.85
C LEU A 75 -3.30 3.25 -14.76
N ARG A 76 -3.00 2.80 -13.55
CA ARG A 76 -2.40 3.61 -12.49
C ARG A 76 -0.89 3.51 -12.62
N TYR A 77 -0.17 4.62 -12.48
CA TYR A 77 1.29 4.63 -12.36
C TYR A 77 1.78 5.64 -11.34
N TRP A 78 2.98 5.44 -10.81
CA TRP A 78 3.60 6.36 -9.86
C TRP A 78 4.93 6.87 -10.41
N SER A 79 5.12 8.18 -10.37
CA SER A 79 6.33 8.84 -10.82
C SER A 79 7.41 8.79 -9.74
N MET A 80 8.68 8.92 -10.13
CA MET A 80 9.78 9.14 -9.17
C MET A 80 9.59 10.37 -8.27
N SER A 81 8.67 11.29 -8.59
CA SER A 81 8.28 12.43 -7.74
C SER A 81 7.19 12.11 -6.70
N ASP A 82 6.44 11.02 -6.88
CA ASP A 82 5.46 10.54 -5.89
C ASP A 82 6.16 9.82 -4.72
N GLY A 83 7.31 9.19 -4.98
CA GLY A 83 8.17 8.46 -4.02
C GLY A 83 8.46 7.03 -4.48
N PRO A 84 9.49 6.34 -3.94
CA PRO A 84 9.81 4.97 -4.32
C PRO A 84 8.67 3.98 -4.00
N ASN A 85 8.01 4.13 -2.85
CA ASN A 85 6.97 3.22 -2.35
C ASN A 85 5.57 3.84 -2.49
N ASN A 86 4.62 3.12 -3.09
CA ASN A 86 3.24 3.55 -3.26
C ASN A 86 2.29 2.36 -3.06
N CYS A 87 1.17 2.53 -2.35
CA CYS A 87 0.33 1.39 -1.94
C CYS A 87 -1.17 1.60 -2.20
N TYR A 88 -1.86 0.47 -2.36
CA TYR A 88 -3.29 0.30 -2.21
C TYR A 88 -3.60 -0.32 -0.85
N ASN A 89 -4.61 0.23 -0.14
CA ASN A 89 -5.13 -0.33 1.09
C ASN A 89 -6.63 -0.63 0.90
N ILE A 90 -7.01 -1.91 0.88
CA ILE A 90 -8.32 -2.38 0.38
C ILE A 90 -9.04 -3.15 1.50
N THR A 91 -10.20 -2.64 1.95
CA THR A 91 -10.95 -3.25 3.06
C THR A 91 -11.60 -4.57 2.66
N VAL A 92 -11.26 -5.64 3.36
CA VAL A 92 -11.80 -7.00 3.20
C VAL A 92 -12.08 -7.62 4.59
N PRO A 93 -12.90 -8.68 4.69
CA PRO A 93 -12.89 -9.54 5.88
C PRO A 93 -11.51 -10.17 6.10
N ASN A 94 -11.24 -10.62 7.33
CA ASN A 94 -10.11 -11.51 7.59
C ASN A 94 -10.35 -12.88 6.91
N GLY A 95 -9.27 -13.52 6.45
CA GLY A 95 -9.32 -14.87 5.86
C GLY A 95 -8.32 -15.08 4.73
N HIS A 96 -8.44 -16.20 4.03
CA HIS A 96 -7.59 -16.55 2.88
C HIS A 96 -8.06 -15.86 1.58
N TYR A 97 -7.12 -15.29 0.82
CA TYR A 97 -7.38 -14.60 -0.44
C TYR A 97 -6.42 -15.03 -1.55
N LEU A 98 -6.95 -15.09 -2.78
CA LEU A 98 -6.18 -14.97 -4.00
C LEU A 98 -6.08 -13.48 -4.36
N PHE A 99 -4.87 -12.95 -4.39
CA PHE A 99 -4.53 -11.64 -4.94
C PHE A 99 -4.07 -11.82 -6.39
N ARG A 100 -4.47 -10.90 -7.26
CA ARG A 100 -4.14 -10.96 -8.68
C ARG A 100 -3.92 -9.59 -9.29
N PHE A 101 -2.96 -9.52 -10.19
CA PHE A 101 -2.55 -8.30 -10.88
C PHE A 101 -2.43 -8.55 -12.37
N PHE A 102 -2.81 -7.54 -13.16
CA PHE A 102 -2.37 -7.42 -14.55
C PHE A 102 -1.55 -6.13 -14.70
N PHE A 103 -0.39 -6.28 -15.32
CA PHE A 103 0.59 -5.22 -15.54
C PHE A 103 0.61 -4.83 -17.01
N SER A 104 0.72 -3.52 -17.28
CA SER A 104 0.95 -2.98 -18.62
C SER A 104 1.55 -1.59 -18.48
N PHE A 105 1.97 -0.99 -19.60
CA PHE A 105 2.57 0.34 -19.64
C PHE A 105 2.15 1.12 -20.89
N GLY A 106 2.49 2.41 -20.89
CA GLY A 106 2.03 3.38 -21.88
C GLY A 106 3.07 4.43 -22.25
N ASP A 107 2.65 5.32 -23.15
CA ASP A 107 3.43 6.48 -23.56
C ASP A 107 3.53 7.52 -22.44
N ALA A 108 2.43 7.70 -21.69
CA ALA A 108 2.27 8.71 -20.66
C ALA A 108 3.10 8.44 -19.39
N ASP A 109 3.19 7.17 -19.00
CA ASP A 109 3.90 6.70 -17.80
C ASP A 109 5.38 6.41 -18.07
N ASN A 110 5.72 5.69 -19.15
CA ASN A 110 7.09 5.21 -19.40
C ASN A 110 7.65 5.51 -20.80
N SER A 111 6.87 6.17 -21.67
CA SER A 111 7.21 6.41 -23.09
C SER A 111 7.37 5.10 -23.87
N ASN A 112 6.46 4.14 -23.65
CA ASN A 112 6.43 2.81 -24.28
C ASN A 112 7.70 1.97 -24.04
N ARG A 113 8.34 2.14 -22.88
CA ARG A 113 9.43 1.30 -22.40
C ARG A 113 8.93 0.47 -21.23
N GLU A 114 9.31 -0.79 -21.20
CA GLU A 114 8.99 -1.71 -20.12
C GLU A 114 9.63 -1.24 -18.79
N PRO A 115 8.83 -0.88 -17.77
CA PRO A 115 9.35 -0.55 -16.44
C PRO A 115 9.73 -1.83 -15.68
N GLN A 116 10.70 -1.75 -14.78
CA GLN A 116 10.99 -2.80 -13.81
C GLN A 116 10.75 -2.27 -12.39
N PHE A 117 9.94 -2.98 -11.64
CA PHE A 117 9.51 -2.61 -10.29
C PHE A 117 9.21 -3.87 -9.47
N ASP A 118 9.19 -3.71 -8.15
CA ASP A 118 8.86 -4.77 -7.21
C ASP A 118 7.44 -4.57 -6.65
N VAL A 119 6.80 -5.65 -6.21
CA VAL A 119 5.46 -5.65 -5.61
C VAL A 119 5.49 -6.43 -4.31
N SER A 120 5.04 -5.83 -3.21
CA SER A 120 4.87 -6.48 -1.91
C SER A 120 3.39 -6.61 -1.54
N LEU A 121 3.06 -7.66 -0.80
CA LEU A 121 1.72 -7.97 -0.30
C LEU A 121 1.79 -8.21 1.20
N GLU A 122 0.93 -7.57 1.98
CA GLU A 122 0.97 -7.61 3.46
C GLU A 122 2.38 -7.31 4.03
N GLY A 123 3.12 -6.40 3.37
CA GLY A 123 4.50 -6.03 3.71
C GLY A 123 5.60 -6.98 3.24
N THR A 124 5.28 -8.16 2.70
CA THR A 124 6.27 -9.15 2.22
C THR A 124 6.54 -8.99 0.73
N LEU A 125 7.81 -8.97 0.30
CA LEU A 125 8.17 -8.94 -1.12
C LEU A 125 7.61 -10.17 -1.87
N ALA A 126 6.65 -9.95 -2.76
CA ALA A 126 5.99 -11.01 -3.52
C ALA A 126 6.59 -11.17 -4.92
N TYR A 127 6.84 -10.07 -5.65
CA TYR A 127 7.31 -10.13 -7.04
C TYR A 127 8.40 -9.09 -7.35
N SER A 128 9.31 -9.47 -8.23
CA SER A 128 10.20 -8.57 -8.96
C SER A 128 9.99 -8.75 -10.46
N LEU A 129 9.45 -7.74 -11.14
CA LEU A 129 9.19 -7.82 -12.58
C LEU A 129 10.51 -7.81 -13.36
N LYS A 130 10.89 -8.97 -13.89
CA LYS A 130 12.15 -9.18 -14.64
C LYS A 130 12.05 -8.60 -16.06
N PRO A 131 13.18 -8.24 -16.72
CA PRO A 131 13.17 -7.80 -18.11
C PRO A 131 12.45 -8.79 -19.05
N ALA A 132 11.76 -8.26 -20.06
CA ALA A 132 10.90 -8.93 -21.02
C ALA A 132 9.58 -9.52 -20.46
N TRP A 133 9.14 -9.11 -19.25
CA TRP A 133 7.85 -9.52 -18.68
C TRP A 133 6.66 -9.19 -19.59
N SER A 134 6.74 -8.12 -20.41
CA SER A 134 5.64 -7.72 -21.30
C SER A 134 5.69 -8.41 -22.68
N GLN A 135 6.56 -9.41 -22.87
CA GLN A 135 6.71 -10.12 -24.14
C GLN A 135 5.99 -11.48 -24.17
N VAL A 136 5.54 -11.97 -23.02
CA VAL A 136 4.82 -13.25 -22.86
C VAL A 136 3.59 -13.02 -21.99
N ASP A 137 2.43 -13.45 -22.46
CA ASP A 137 1.13 -13.18 -21.82
C ASP A 137 1.00 -13.85 -20.42
N ASP A 138 1.75 -14.95 -20.16
CA ASP A 138 1.85 -15.56 -18.82
C ASP A 138 2.69 -14.71 -17.82
N THR A 139 3.43 -13.68 -18.27
CA THR A 139 4.32 -12.86 -17.40
C THR A 139 3.93 -11.39 -17.25
N SER A 140 2.89 -10.91 -17.94
CA SER A 140 2.21 -9.64 -17.64
C SER A 140 1.17 -9.76 -16.50
N TYR A 141 1.18 -10.89 -15.80
CA TYR A 141 0.16 -11.34 -14.86
C TYR A 141 0.81 -11.95 -13.61
N ALA A 142 0.17 -11.78 -12.45
CA ALA A 142 0.60 -12.35 -11.18
C ALA A 142 -0.60 -12.81 -10.34
N ASP A 143 -0.41 -13.86 -9.54
CA ASP A 143 -1.45 -14.61 -8.83
C ASP A 143 -0.85 -15.15 -7.51
N SER A 144 -1.09 -14.49 -6.37
CA SER A 144 -0.59 -14.88 -5.03
C SER A 144 -1.73 -15.39 -4.15
N LEU A 145 -1.45 -16.38 -3.29
CA LEU A 145 -2.39 -16.83 -2.25
C LEU A 145 -1.83 -16.51 -0.87
N LEU A 146 -2.59 -15.80 -0.03
CA LEU A 146 -2.18 -15.41 1.32
C LEU A 146 -3.37 -15.03 2.21
N PHE A 147 -3.14 -15.01 3.52
CA PHE A 147 -4.11 -14.54 4.50
C PHE A 147 -4.05 -13.02 4.69
N VAL A 148 -5.20 -12.39 4.90
CA VAL A 148 -5.32 -11.01 5.40
C VAL A 148 -5.84 -11.07 6.82
N ASP A 149 -5.08 -10.52 7.76
CA ASP A 149 -5.25 -10.78 9.20
C ASP A 149 -5.75 -9.58 10.03
N ASP A 150 -5.81 -8.36 9.45
CA ASP A 150 -6.32 -7.14 10.11
C ASP A 150 -7.59 -6.55 9.45
N GLY A 151 -7.98 -7.05 8.28
CA GLY A 151 -9.09 -6.57 7.46
C GLY A 151 -8.74 -5.51 6.40
N THR A 152 -7.45 -5.25 6.16
CA THR A 152 -6.95 -4.30 5.16
C THR A 152 -5.90 -4.95 4.27
N ALA A 153 -6.35 -5.55 3.16
CA ALA A 153 -5.47 -6.07 2.13
C ALA A 153 -4.58 -4.94 1.58
N THR A 154 -3.27 -5.06 1.75
CA THR A 154 -2.28 -4.05 1.34
C THR A 154 -1.40 -4.60 0.23
N ALA A 155 -1.37 -3.88 -0.90
CA ALA A 155 -0.49 -4.16 -2.03
C ALA A 155 0.34 -2.91 -2.36
N CYS A 156 1.66 -3.02 -2.27
CA CYS A 156 2.60 -1.92 -2.49
C CYS A 156 3.45 -2.17 -3.74
N PHE A 157 3.77 -1.08 -4.44
CA PHE A 157 4.50 -1.03 -5.69
C PHE A 157 5.74 -0.17 -5.46
N HIS A 158 6.92 -0.76 -5.68
CA HIS A 158 8.21 -0.21 -5.28
C HIS A 158 9.09 0.04 -6.51
N SER A 159 9.57 1.28 -6.68
CA SER A 159 10.40 1.65 -7.82
C SER A 159 11.85 1.20 -7.65
N THR A 160 12.33 0.36 -8.56
CA THR A 160 13.76 0.03 -8.68
C THR A 160 14.56 1.13 -9.42
N GLY A 161 13.93 2.26 -9.76
CA GLY A 161 14.49 3.33 -10.59
C GLY A 161 14.51 3.02 -12.10
N HIS A 162 14.13 1.81 -12.51
CA HIS A 162 14.09 1.35 -13.90
C HIS A 162 12.73 1.59 -14.59
N GLY A 163 12.15 2.77 -14.36
CA GLY A 163 10.83 3.16 -14.86
C GLY A 163 9.87 3.54 -13.74
N ASN A 164 8.66 3.94 -14.12
CA ASN A 164 7.56 4.23 -13.21
C ASN A 164 6.75 2.93 -12.99
N PRO A 165 6.55 2.46 -11.75
CA PRO A 165 5.69 1.31 -11.47
C PRO A 165 4.27 1.54 -11.99
N ALA A 166 3.65 0.51 -12.57
CA ALA A 166 2.37 0.64 -13.26
C ALA A 166 1.50 -0.62 -13.13
N VAL A 167 0.18 -0.45 -12.98
CA VAL A 167 -0.80 -1.53 -12.79
C VAL A 167 -2.11 -1.21 -13.51
N VAL A 168 -2.71 -2.23 -14.16
CA VAL A 168 -3.98 -2.13 -14.90
C VAL A 168 -5.16 -2.57 -14.02
N THR A 169 -4.96 -3.60 -13.20
CA THR A 169 -6.01 -4.13 -12.32
C THR A 169 -5.45 -4.73 -11.05
N ILE A 170 -6.32 -4.77 -10.03
CA ILE A 170 -6.14 -5.57 -8.81
C ILE A 170 -7.43 -6.37 -8.58
N GLU A 171 -7.32 -7.69 -8.47
CA GLU A 171 -8.39 -8.55 -7.92
C GLU A 171 -7.97 -9.13 -6.57
N ILE A 172 -8.92 -9.21 -5.63
CA ILE A 172 -8.78 -9.88 -4.34
C ILE A 172 -10.02 -10.75 -4.16
N LEU A 173 -9.84 -12.07 -4.24
CA LEU A 173 -10.91 -13.06 -4.33
C LEU A 173 -10.79 -14.05 -3.16
N GLN A 174 -11.80 -14.10 -2.29
CA GLN A 174 -11.78 -14.92 -1.07
C GLN A 174 -11.80 -16.43 -1.40
N LEU A 175 -10.97 -17.17 -0.66
CA LEU A 175 -10.89 -18.62 -0.65
C LEU A 175 -11.43 -19.19 0.67
N TYR A 176 -11.60 -20.51 0.74
CA TYR A 176 -11.72 -21.18 2.04
C TYR A 176 -10.37 -21.13 2.77
N ASP A 177 -10.40 -20.95 4.09
CA ASP A 177 -9.20 -20.85 4.91
C ASP A 177 -8.33 -22.13 4.84
N GLU A 178 -8.95 -23.31 4.73
CA GLU A 178 -8.20 -24.57 4.57
C GLU A 178 -7.78 -24.89 3.11
N ALA A 179 -8.05 -24.00 2.15
CA ALA A 179 -7.55 -24.16 0.79
C ALA A 179 -6.02 -24.07 0.79
N TYR A 180 -5.35 -24.85 -0.07
CA TYR A 180 -3.88 -24.88 -0.21
C TYR A 180 -3.05 -25.11 1.07
N ASP A 181 -3.62 -25.75 2.11
CA ASP A 181 -2.83 -26.22 3.25
C ASP A 181 -1.62 -27.07 2.81
N LEU A 182 -0.42 -26.67 3.25
CA LEU A 182 0.85 -27.34 3.00
C LEU A 182 1.18 -28.42 4.06
N GLY A 183 0.39 -28.49 5.13
CA GLY A 183 0.54 -29.47 6.22
C GLY A 183 1.58 -29.10 7.29
N PHE A 184 2.08 -27.86 7.31
CA PHE A 184 3.11 -27.42 8.27
C PHE A 184 2.60 -27.20 9.71
N GLY A 185 1.28 -27.17 9.93
CA GLY A 185 0.67 -27.27 11.26
C GLY A 185 0.63 -25.98 12.10
N THR A 186 1.27 -24.89 11.66
CA THR A 186 1.07 -23.54 12.21
C THR A 186 -0.09 -22.78 11.55
N GLY A 187 -0.43 -23.16 10.31
CA GLY A 187 -1.47 -22.55 9.49
C GLY A 187 -0.89 -21.77 8.31
N ASN A 188 -1.73 -21.48 7.31
CA ASN A 188 -1.33 -20.80 6.06
C ASN A 188 -0.98 -19.30 6.21
N HIS A 189 -0.77 -18.80 7.43
CA HIS A 189 -0.50 -17.38 7.71
C HIS A 189 1.00 -17.04 7.66
N ASP A 190 1.89 -18.01 7.84
CA ASP A 190 3.35 -17.80 7.90
C ASP A 190 3.98 -17.57 6.50
N TYR A 191 3.22 -17.72 5.42
CA TYR A 191 3.73 -17.67 4.05
C TYR A 191 2.71 -17.09 3.07
N LEU A 192 3.21 -16.73 1.89
CA LEU A 192 2.41 -16.50 0.68
C LEU A 192 2.85 -17.45 -0.44
N LEU A 193 1.90 -17.84 -1.30
CA LEU A 193 2.10 -18.75 -2.41
C LEU A 193 1.97 -18.01 -3.74
N ASN A 194 3.08 -17.68 -4.38
CA ASN A 194 3.05 -17.12 -5.74
C ASN A 194 2.90 -18.24 -6.76
N ALA A 195 1.90 -18.15 -7.65
CA ALA A 195 1.77 -19.09 -8.75
C ALA A 195 2.92 -18.91 -9.76
N VAL A 196 3.71 -19.96 -9.95
CA VAL A 196 4.68 -20.08 -11.06
C VAL A 196 3.97 -20.58 -12.32
N ALA A 197 3.03 -21.52 -12.14
CA ALA A 197 2.27 -22.11 -13.22
C ALA A 197 0.95 -22.69 -12.70
N ARG A 198 -0.12 -22.54 -13.48
CA ARG A 198 -1.39 -23.26 -13.31
C ARG A 198 -1.86 -23.75 -14.68
N VAL A 199 -1.60 -25.03 -14.97
CA VAL A 199 -1.70 -25.60 -16.32
C VAL A 199 -2.79 -26.66 -16.36
N SER A 200 -3.70 -26.54 -17.33
CA SER A 200 -4.66 -27.59 -17.69
C SER A 200 -4.09 -28.43 -18.84
N CYS A 201 -3.65 -29.66 -18.53
CA CYS A 201 -2.87 -30.55 -19.39
C CYS A 201 -3.70 -31.23 -20.51
N SER A 202 -4.70 -30.53 -21.04
CA SER A 202 -5.45 -30.94 -22.25
C SER A 202 -6.33 -29.81 -22.82
N ALA A 203 -6.29 -28.60 -22.25
CA ALA A 203 -7.14 -27.51 -22.67
C ALA A 203 -6.71 -26.94 -24.03
N VAL A 204 -7.68 -26.67 -24.91
CA VAL A 204 -7.43 -26.12 -26.25
C VAL A 204 -7.29 -24.59 -26.28
N LYS A 205 -7.33 -23.96 -25.12
CA LYS A 205 -7.03 -22.54 -24.84
C LYS A 205 -7.03 -22.32 -23.33
N ASP A 206 -6.50 -21.19 -22.89
CA ASP A 206 -6.56 -20.75 -21.51
C ASP A 206 -8.01 -20.42 -21.07
N VAL A 207 -8.28 -20.53 -19.77
CA VAL A 207 -9.65 -20.49 -19.24
C VAL A 207 -9.72 -20.07 -17.76
N TYR A 208 -10.79 -19.38 -17.38
CA TYR A 208 -11.10 -19.02 -15.98
C TYR A 208 -12.01 -20.06 -15.32
N GLY A 209 -11.78 -20.33 -14.04
CA GLY A 209 -12.54 -21.29 -13.25
C GLY A 209 -14.06 -21.10 -13.36
N THR A 210 -14.57 -19.88 -13.24
CA THR A 210 -16.02 -19.59 -13.35
C THR A 210 -16.59 -20.00 -14.70
N THR A 211 -15.86 -19.74 -15.79
CA THR A 211 -16.28 -20.10 -17.16
C THR A 211 -16.33 -21.62 -17.42
N ILE A 212 -15.73 -22.43 -16.54
CA ILE A 212 -15.78 -23.89 -16.54
C ILE A 212 -16.42 -24.48 -15.26
N GLY A 213 -17.23 -23.70 -14.55
CA GLY A 213 -18.07 -24.19 -13.44
C GLY A 213 -17.33 -24.47 -12.13
N ALA A 214 -16.23 -23.77 -11.85
CA ALA A 214 -15.65 -23.74 -10.50
C ALA A 214 -16.62 -23.10 -9.50
N ASP A 215 -16.50 -23.49 -8.22
CA ASP A 215 -17.19 -22.78 -7.14
C ASP A 215 -16.64 -21.34 -7.00
N PRO A 216 -17.48 -20.32 -6.69
CA PRO A 216 -17.01 -18.98 -6.38
C PRO A 216 -15.94 -18.92 -5.29
N TRP A 217 -15.98 -19.81 -4.29
CA TRP A 217 -14.96 -19.93 -3.23
C TRP A 217 -13.63 -20.54 -3.71
N GLY A 218 -13.56 -20.93 -4.99
CA GLY A 218 -12.33 -21.34 -5.67
C GLY A 218 -11.51 -20.17 -6.26
N GLY A 219 -11.85 -18.92 -5.95
CA GLY A 219 -11.03 -17.72 -6.27
C GLY A 219 -10.84 -17.44 -7.75
N ASP A 220 -11.82 -17.81 -8.60
CA ASP A 220 -11.81 -17.70 -10.06
C ASP A 220 -10.42 -17.86 -10.72
N ARG A 221 -9.79 -19.00 -10.45
CA ARG A 221 -8.42 -19.30 -10.88
C ARG A 221 -8.31 -19.39 -12.39
N TYR A 222 -7.28 -18.72 -12.93
CA TYR A 222 -6.90 -18.83 -14.33
C TYR A 222 -6.05 -20.08 -14.56
N TRP A 223 -6.38 -20.84 -15.61
CA TRP A 223 -5.70 -22.04 -16.05
C TRP A 223 -5.19 -21.84 -17.48
N SER A 224 -3.87 -21.83 -17.67
CA SER A 224 -3.27 -21.80 -19.01
C SER A 224 -3.36 -23.18 -19.67
N ALA A 225 -3.50 -23.22 -20.99
CA ALA A 225 -3.32 -24.44 -21.78
C ALA A 225 -1.85 -24.90 -21.77
N ASP A 226 -1.61 -26.17 -22.08
CA ASP A 226 -0.27 -26.77 -22.08
C ASP A 226 0.43 -26.77 -23.45
N PHE A 227 -0.08 -25.98 -24.40
CA PHE A 227 0.52 -25.81 -25.74
C PHE A 227 2.01 -25.48 -25.66
N TYR A 228 2.84 -26.39 -26.19
CA TYR A 228 4.30 -26.29 -26.19
C TYR A 228 4.96 -26.23 -24.79
N LYS A 229 4.21 -26.47 -23.70
CA LYS A 229 4.71 -26.49 -22.31
C LYS A 229 5.22 -27.88 -21.88
N TYR A 230 5.20 -28.87 -22.78
CA TYR A 230 5.70 -30.22 -22.54
C TYR A 230 6.61 -30.75 -23.65
N GLU A 231 7.52 -31.65 -23.28
CA GLU A 231 8.33 -32.49 -24.17
C GLU A 231 8.06 -33.97 -23.85
N GLY A 232 7.99 -34.85 -24.86
CA GLY A 232 7.73 -36.27 -24.60
C GLY A 232 7.51 -37.13 -25.82
N THR A 233 7.25 -38.41 -25.57
CA THR A 233 6.92 -39.39 -26.61
C THR A 233 5.43 -39.31 -26.98
N ALA A 234 5.13 -39.01 -28.25
CA ALA A 234 3.83 -39.21 -28.91
C ALA A 234 2.61 -39.11 -27.94
N VAL A 235 2.44 -37.89 -27.42
CA VAL A 235 1.41 -37.53 -26.45
C VAL A 235 0.07 -37.42 -27.16
N ASP A 236 -0.97 -37.96 -26.53
CA ASP A 236 -2.37 -37.92 -27.02
C ASP A 236 -3.26 -37.34 -25.91
N THR A 237 -4.43 -36.81 -26.26
CA THR A 237 -5.37 -36.26 -25.27
C THR A 237 -6.67 -37.05 -25.24
N ILE A 238 -7.13 -37.36 -24.02
CA ILE A 238 -8.43 -37.97 -23.80
C ILE A 238 -9.36 -36.98 -23.11
N GLN A 239 -10.64 -37.08 -23.44
CA GLN A 239 -11.72 -36.23 -22.95
C GLN A 239 -12.91 -37.12 -22.60
N THR A 240 -13.67 -36.76 -21.56
CA THR A 240 -14.90 -37.45 -21.15
C THR A 240 -16.02 -36.46 -20.84
N THR A 241 -17.25 -36.89 -21.06
CA THR A 241 -18.45 -36.19 -20.57
C THR A 241 -19.04 -36.84 -19.33
N GLU A 242 -18.37 -37.87 -18.79
CA GLU A 242 -18.76 -38.53 -17.55
C GLU A 242 -18.52 -37.63 -16.34
N ARG A 243 -19.32 -37.83 -15.29
CA ARG A 243 -19.21 -37.05 -14.06
C ARG A 243 -17.98 -37.47 -13.24
N ILE A 244 -17.11 -36.52 -12.91
CA ILE A 244 -15.97 -36.73 -12.04
C ILE A 244 -16.39 -36.59 -10.57
N ARG A 245 -16.18 -37.64 -9.78
CA ARG A 245 -16.38 -37.64 -8.33
C ARG A 245 -15.25 -36.84 -7.66
N ASN A 246 -15.53 -36.22 -6.51
CA ASN A 246 -14.54 -35.50 -5.68
C ASN A 246 -13.82 -34.30 -6.34
N SER A 247 -14.21 -33.85 -7.53
CA SER A 247 -13.56 -32.74 -8.24
C SER A 247 -13.74 -31.38 -7.53
N ASN A 248 -14.98 -31.06 -7.18
CA ASN A 248 -15.35 -29.78 -6.57
C ASN A 248 -15.84 -29.99 -5.12
N ILE A 249 -14.90 -30.17 -4.19
CA ILE A 249 -15.17 -30.42 -2.76
C ILE A 249 -14.34 -29.52 -1.85
N ARG A 250 -14.81 -29.29 -0.61
CA ARG A 250 -14.05 -28.55 0.41
C ARG A 250 -12.78 -29.32 0.79
N PRO A 251 -11.62 -28.65 0.97
CA PRO A 251 -11.45 -27.20 0.88
C PRO A 251 -11.01 -26.64 -0.49
N GLN A 252 -10.43 -27.44 -1.38
CA GLN A 252 -10.00 -26.98 -2.69
C GLN A 252 -11.08 -27.24 -3.78
N PHE A 253 -11.95 -26.26 -4.00
CA PHE A 253 -13.03 -26.32 -4.98
C PHE A 253 -12.54 -26.13 -6.43
N TYR A 254 -12.07 -27.22 -7.06
CA TYR A 254 -11.65 -27.24 -8.45
C TYR A 254 -12.83 -27.44 -9.43
N PRO A 255 -12.82 -26.78 -10.61
CA PRO A 255 -13.84 -27.02 -11.64
C PRO A 255 -13.81 -28.46 -12.12
N GLU A 256 -14.98 -29.05 -12.35
CA GLU A 256 -15.09 -30.46 -12.80
C GLU A 256 -14.37 -30.67 -14.15
N ALA A 257 -14.41 -29.67 -15.02
CA ALA A 257 -13.87 -29.72 -16.38
C ALA A 257 -12.35 -29.98 -16.44
N ILE A 258 -11.53 -29.51 -15.48
CA ILE A 258 -10.08 -29.79 -15.53
C ILE A 258 -9.75 -31.27 -15.34
N TYR A 259 -10.66 -32.05 -14.73
CA TYR A 259 -10.53 -33.50 -14.58
C TYR A 259 -11.24 -34.29 -15.69
N GLN A 260 -12.03 -33.63 -16.54
CA GLN A 260 -12.71 -34.26 -17.68
C GLN A 260 -11.82 -34.39 -18.92
N GLY A 261 -10.65 -33.76 -18.91
CA GLY A 261 -9.60 -33.93 -19.91
C GLY A 261 -8.26 -34.35 -19.30
N ALA A 262 -7.43 -35.05 -20.07
CA ALA A 262 -6.09 -35.43 -19.64
C ALA A 262 -5.13 -35.65 -20.83
N VAL A 263 -3.85 -35.33 -20.61
CA VAL A 263 -2.74 -35.82 -21.42
C VAL A 263 -2.42 -37.27 -21.03
N ILE A 264 -2.22 -38.11 -22.04
CA ILE A 264 -1.79 -39.51 -21.88
C ILE A 264 -0.65 -39.83 -22.84
N THR A 265 0.02 -40.96 -22.58
CA THR A 265 1.02 -41.53 -23.49
C THR A 265 0.62 -42.92 -23.95
N ASN A 266 1.14 -43.29 -25.11
CA ASN A 266 1.19 -44.68 -25.56
C ASN A 266 2.01 -45.55 -24.58
N TYR A 267 1.79 -46.87 -24.58
CA TYR A 267 2.47 -47.82 -23.66
C TYR A 267 3.99 -47.60 -23.59
N GLY A 268 4.51 -47.37 -22.37
CA GLY A 268 5.93 -47.10 -22.12
C GLY A 268 6.40 -45.67 -22.44
N GLY A 269 5.51 -44.79 -22.91
CA GLY A 269 5.84 -43.39 -23.22
C GLY A 269 5.80 -42.45 -22.00
N SER A 270 6.65 -41.43 -21.99
CA SER A 270 6.76 -40.43 -20.93
C SER A 270 6.54 -39.00 -21.44
N VAL A 271 6.11 -38.11 -20.56
CA VAL A 271 5.97 -36.67 -20.79
C VAL A 271 6.69 -35.90 -19.67
N SER A 272 7.29 -34.77 -20.02
CA SER A 272 7.98 -33.87 -19.10
C SER A 272 7.51 -32.44 -19.30
N TYR A 273 7.24 -31.72 -18.21
CA TYR A 273 6.89 -30.31 -18.17
C TYR A 273 8.02 -29.53 -17.49
N ALA A 274 8.44 -28.40 -18.04
CA ALA A 274 9.58 -27.62 -17.53
C ALA A 274 9.15 -26.19 -17.19
N PHE A 275 9.34 -25.79 -15.93
CA PHE A 275 8.94 -24.49 -15.41
C PHE A 275 10.17 -23.65 -15.02
N PRO A 276 10.33 -22.41 -15.51
CA PRO A 276 11.38 -21.51 -15.06
C PRO A 276 11.11 -21.06 -13.62
N ILE A 277 12.14 -21.07 -12.77
CA ILE A 277 12.04 -20.76 -11.34
C ILE A 277 13.34 -20.09 -10.84
N GLU A 278 13.27 -19.49 -9.65
CA GLU A 278 14.45 -19.02 -8.92
C GLU A 278 15.07 -20.16 -8.10
N THR A 279 16.38 -20.11 -7.88
CA THR A 279 17.10 -21.18 -7.15
C THR A 279 17.11 -20.97 -5.64
N SER A 280 17.32 -22.07 -4.89
CA SER A 280 17.43 -22.11 -3.43
C SER A 280 16.16 -21.67 -2.69
N GLN A 281 14.98 -21.95 -3.28
CA GLN A 281 13.68 -21.61 -2.72
C GLN A 281 12.76 -22.83 -2.60
N ASN A 282 11.78 -22.75 -1.70
CA ASN A 282 10.78 -23.80 -1.52
C ASN A 282 9.69 -23.67 -2.61
N TYR A 283 9.35 -24.78 -3.24
CA TYR A 283 8.25 -24.87 -4.20
C TYR A 283 7.25 -25.94 -3.78
N SER A 284 5.96 -25.60 -3.82
CA SER A 284 4.87 -26.55 -3.62
C SER A 284 4.28 -26.95 -4.96
N ILE A 285 4.40 -28.24 -5.28
CA ILE A 285 3.87 -28.85 -6.50
C ILE A 285 2.52 -29.48 -6.15
N TRP A 286 1.50 -29.25 -6.98
CA TRP A 286 0.17 -29.85 -6.88
C TRP A 286 -0.18 -30.51 -8.23
N LEU A 287 -0.56 -31.78 -8.20
CA LEU A 287 -0.80 -32.60 -9.39
C LEU A 287 -2.23 -33.15 -9.38
N HIS A 288 -2.94 -32.94 -10.48
CA HIS A 288 -4.34 -33.30 -10.63
C HIS A 288 -4.50 -34.48 -11.58
N PHE A 289 -5.28 -35.46 -11.14
CA PHE A 289 -5.55 -36.69 -11.88
C PHE A 289 -7.01 -37.09 -11.75
N ALA A 290 -7.55 -37.68 -12.82
CA ALA A 290 -8.74 -38.51 -12.76
C ALA A 290 -8.61 -39.64 -13.78
N GLU A 291 -8.90 -40.87 -13.37
CA GLU A 291 -8.81 -42.01 -14.28
C GLU A 291 -10.04 -42.07 -15.19
N ILE A 292 -9.93 -41.42 -16.35
CA ILE A 292 -11.00 -41.21 -17.33
C ILE A 292 -10.84 -42.05 -18.62
N GLY A 293 -9.86 -42.97 -18.70
CA GLY A 293 -9.47 -43.61 -19.95
C GLY A 293 -9.20 -45.11 -19.89
N GLY A 294 -10.25 -45.93 -19.99
CA GLY A 294 -10.17 -47.37 -20.28
C GLY A 294 -9.69 -48.30 -19.16
N VAL A 295 -9.06 -47.75 -18.12
CA VAL A 295 -8.68 -48.48 -16.91
C VAL A 295 -9.90 -48.83 -16.08
N SER A 296 -9.94 -50.07 -15.59
CA SER A 296 -11.09 -50.70 -14.93
C SER A 296 -10.76 -51.41 -13.62
N ALA A 297 -9.47 -51.49 -13.26
CA ALA A 297 -8.99 -52.07 -12.01
C ALA A 297 -7.60 -51.51 -11.65
N PRO A 298 -7.18 -51.59 -10.37
CA PRO A 298 -5.81 -51.29 -9.95
C PRO A 298 -4.74 -52.05 -10.72
N GLY A 299 -3.54 -51.48 -10.80
CA GLY A 299 -2.35 -52.07 -11.43
C GLY A 299 -2.33 -52.05 -12.97
N GLN A 300 -3.34 -51.47 -13.62
CA GLN A 300 -3.41 -51.37 -15.09
C GLN A 300 -2.67 -50.14 -15.65
N ARG A 301 -2.60 -49.05 -14.88
CA ARG A 301 -1.77 -47.86 -15.14
C ARG A 301 -1.01 -47.53 -13.87
N VAL A 302 0.32 -47.55 -13.93
CA VAL A 302 1.21 -47.23 -12.80
C VAL A 302 2.40 -46.46 -13.34
N PHE A 303 2.70 -45.30 -12.76
CA PHE A 303 3.83 -44.46 -13.16
C PHE A 303 4.49 -43.79 -11.95
N ASP A 304 5.78 -43.47 -12.08
CA ASP A 304 6.44 -42.55 -11.15
C ASP A 304 6.27 -41.12 -11.66
N VAL A 305 6.11 -40.17 -10.75
CA VAL A 305 6.36 -38.75 -11.04
C VAL A 305 7.70 -38.39 -10.44
N LEU A 306 8.55 -37.79 -11.27
CA LEU A 306 9.89 -37.35 -10.90
C LEU A 306 10.00 -35.82 -10.99
N TYR A 307 10.80 -35.25 -10.09
CA TYR A 307 11.26 -33.87 -10.15
C TYR A 307 12.78 -33.92 -10.42
N ASN A 308 13.25 -33.31 -11.52
CA ASN A 308 14.67 -33.29 -11.90
C ASN A 308 15.37 -34.67 -11.79
N ASP A 309 14.69 -35.72 -12.28
CA ASP A 309 15.06 -37.15 -12.21
C ASP A 309 15.14 -37.80 -10.79
N GLU A 310 14.78 -37.09 -9.72
CA GLU A 310 14.49 -37.69 -8.41
C GLU A 310 13.00 -38.07 -8.28
N ILE A 311 12.68 -39.20 -7.63
CA ILE A 311 11.29 -39.66 -7.50
C ILE A 311 10.51 -38.77 -6.51
N LEU A 312 9.57 -37.99 -7.04
CA LEU A 312 8.68 -37.13 -6.27
C LEU A 312 7.53 -37.92 -5.65
N PHE A 313 6.86 -38.73 -6.47
CA PHE A 313 5.78 -39.65 -6.08
C PHE A 313 6.00 -41.02 -6.75
N PRO A 314 6.27 -42.10 -6.00
CA PRO A 314 6.44 -43.44 -6.55
C PRO A 314 5.09 -44.13 -6.81
N ASP A 315 5.06 -45.01 -7.82
CA ASP A 315 4.02 -46.03 -8.04
C ASP A 315 2.57 -45.49 -8.04
N VAL A 316 2.36 -44.35 -8.72
CA VAL A 316 1.07 -43.68 -8.82
C VAL A 316 0.09 -44.51 -9.65
N ASP A 317 -0.84 -45.17 -8.95
CA ASP A 317 -2.04 -45.80 -9.50
C ASP A 317 -3.26 -44.93 -9.16
N ILE A 318 -3.70 -44.14 -10.15
CA ILE A 318 -4.82 -43.19 -9.98
C ILE A 318 -6.12 -43.94 -9.61
N TYR A 319 -6.36 -45.12 -10.18
CA TYR A 319 -7.59 -45.88 -9.92
C TYR A 319 -7.62 -46.37 -8.46
N ALA A 320 -6.50 -46.87 -7.95
CA ALA A 320 -6.38 -47.32 -6.56
C ALA A 320 -6.48 -46.15 -5.58
N LEU A 321 -5.77 -45.05 -5.84
CA LEU A 321 -5.70 -43.89 -4.95
C LEU A 321 -7.02 -43.08 -4.93
N ALA A 322 -7.70 -42.93 -6.07
CA ALA A 322 -8.93 -42.14 -6.19
C ALA A 322 -10.22 -42.92 -5.86
N GLY A 323 -10.15 -44.23 -5.60
CA GLY A 323 -11.33 -45.06 -5.35
C GLY A 323 -12.16 -45.35 -6.62
N GLY A 324 -11.49 -45.74 -7.70
CA GLY A 324 -12.08 -46.13 -8.98
C GLY A 324 -12.03 -45.05 -10.08
N PRO A 325 -12.72 -45.27 -11.22
CA PRO A 325 -12.64 -44.39 -12.39
C PRO A 325 -13.48 -43.11 -12.16
N ASN A 326 -13.25 -42.09 -12.99
CA ASN A 326 -13.96 -40.81 -12.94
C ASN A 326 -14.03 -40.26 -11.50
N SER A 327 -12.87 -40.16 -10.86
CA SER A 327 -12.69 -39.72 -9.49
C SER A 327 -11.44 -38.87 -9.40
N ALA A 328 -11.56 -37.67 -8.88
CA ALA A 328 -10.46 -36.73 -8.75
C ALA A 328 -9.50 -37.16 -7.64
N LEU A 329 -8.21 -37.03 -7.94
CA LEU A 329 -7.09 -37.23 -7.05
C LEU A 329 -6.17 -36.00 -7.16
N ILE A 330 -5.72 -35.53 -6.01
CA ILE A 330 -4.74 -34.45 -5.88
C ILE A 330 -3.55 -35.04 -5.13
N LEU A 331 -2.35 -34.90 -5.69
CA LEU A 331 -1.09 -35.21 -4.99
C LEU A 331 -0.30 -33.91 -4.86
N ASN A 332 0.03 -33.50 -3.63
CA ASN A 332 0.84 -32.31 -3.37
C ASN A 332 2.12 -32.65 -2.59
N LYS A 333 3.17 -31.83 -2.79
CA LYS A 333 4.45 -31.95 -2.09
C LYS A 333 5.23 -30.64 -2.18
N THR A 334 5.68 -30.15 -1.03
CA THR A 334 6.60 -29.01 -0.94
C THR A 334 8.05 -29.50 -0.82
N LEU A 335 8.97 -28.87 -1.54
CA LEU A 335 10.40 -29.19 -1.49
C LEU A 335 11.28 -27.97 -1.82
N LEU A 336 12.50 -27.96 -1.27
CA LEU A 336 13.55 -27.00 -1.62
C LEU A 336 14.14 -27.35 -2.99
N VAL A 337 14.14 -26.40 -3.93
CA VAL A 337 14.75 -26.56 -5.26
C VAL A 337 16.08 -25.81 -5.33
N ASP A 338 17.15 -26.52 -5.69
CA ASP A 338 18.38 -25.91 -6.21
C ASP A 338 18.44 -26.12 -7.73
N GLY A 339 18.24 -25.04 -8.49
CA GLY A 339 18.15 -25.02 -9.94
C GLY A 339 17.32 -23.84 -10.46
N LYS A 340 17.48 -23.51 -11.74
CA LYS A 340 16.68 -22.46 -12.43
C LYS A 340 15.48 -23.01 -13.21
N THR A 341 15.24 -24.31 -13.09
CA THR A 341 14.17 -25.00 -13.82
C THR A 341 13.68 -26.19 -13.01
N LEU A 342 12.37 -26.30 -12.88
CA LEU A 342 11.66 -27.40 -12.25
C LEU A 342 11.11 -28.29 -13.36
N ILE A 343 11.69 -29.48 -13.55
CA ILE A 343 11.25 -30.44 -14.57
C ILE A 343 10.41 -31.53 -13.88
N LEU A 344 9.11 -31.55 -14.15
CA LEU A 344 8.20 -32.62 -13.74
C LEU A 344 8.08 -33.66 -14.84
N LYS A 345 8.51 -34.89 -14.57
CA LYS A 345 8.58 -35.99 -15.53
C LYS A 345 7.70 -37.15 -15.08
N PHE A 346 6.75 -37.54 -15.93
CA PHE A 346 5.83 -38.64 -15.69
C PHE A 346 6.36 -39.88 -16.43
N GLN A 347 6.82 -40.89 -15.69
CA GLN A 347 7.54 -42.04 -16.22
C GLN A 347 6.77 -43.36 -15.95
N PRO A 348 6.28 -44.06 -16.98
CA PRO A 348 5.46 -45.25 -16.78
C PRO A 348 6.28 -46.45 -16.28
N LYS A 349 5.66 -47.21 -15.36
CA LYS A 349 6.06 -48.56 -14.95
C LYS A 349 5.15 -49.62 -15.58
N ILE A 350 3.85 -49.35 -15.65
CA ILE A 350 2.83 -50.21 -16.27
C ILE A 350 1.86 -49.32 -17.05
N GLY A 351 1.58 -49.67 -18.31
CA GLY A 351 0.71 -48.87 -19.18
C GLY A 351 1.42 -47.65 -19.78
N GLY A 352 0.70 -46.53 -19.86
CA GLY A 352 1.24 -45.19 -20.09
C GLY A 352 1.03 -44.30 -18.86
N ILE A 353 1.11 -42.98 -19.02
CA ILE A 353 0.81 -42.01 -17.96
C ILE A 353 -0.62 -41.45 -18.11
N LEU A 354 -1.06 -40.64 -17.15
CA LEU A 354 -2.20 -39.74 -17.27
C LEU A 354 -1.93 -38.51 -16.38
N VAL A 355 -2.16 -37.29 -16.87
CA VAL A 355 -2.19 -36.07 -16.04
C VAL A 355 -3.28 -35.11 -16.55
N CYS A 356 -4.08 -34.57 -15.61
CA CYS A 356 -5.19 -33.67 -15.92
C CYS A 356 -4.75 -32.20 -15.83
N ALA A 357 -4.07 -31.83 -14.74
CA ALA A 357 -3.59 -30.47 -14.51
C ALA A 357 -2.39 -30.45 -13.54
N ILE A 358 -1.65 -29.34 -13.55
CA ILE A 358 -0.47 -29.10 -12.71
C ILE A 358 -0.55 -27.68 -12.15
N GLU A 359 -0.35 -27.51 -10.84
CA GLU A 359 -0.02 -26.22 -10.24
C GLU A 359 1.39 -26.25 -9.61
N VAL A 360 2.12 -25.16 -9.74
CA VAL A 360 3.42 -24.95 -9.09
C VAL A 360 3.39 -23.60 -8.40
N TYR A 361 3.64 -23.59 -7.09
CA TYR A 361 3.69 -22.38 -6.28
C TYR A 361 5.08 -22.19 -5.66
N GLN A 362 5.62 -20.99 -5.72
CA GLN A 362 6.75 -20.54 -4.91
C GLN A 362 6.23 -20.30 -3.48
N VAL A 363 6.89 -20.87 -2.48
CA VAL A 363 6.53 -20.66 -1.06
C VAL A 363 7.45 -19.58 -0.50
N VAL A 364 6.92 -18.37 -0.36
CA VAL A 364 7.63 -17.20 0.19
C VAL A 364 7.28 -17.06 1.66
N GLN A 365 8.29 -17.01 2.52
CA GLN A 365 8.11 -16.77 3.96
C GLN A 365 7.59 -15.34 4.17
N ARG A 366 6.52 -15.18 4.96
CA ARG A 366 6.01 -13.85 5.32
C ARG A 366 7.06 -13.11 6.17
N GLU A 367 7.35 -11.87 5.80
CA GLU A 367 8.16 -10.95 6.60
C GLU A 367 7.36 -10.47 7.83
N ALA A 368 8.04 -10.30 8.96
CA ALA A 368 7.39 -9.76 10.15
C ALA A 368 7.06 -8.27 9.93
N PRO A 369 5.90 -7.75 10.36
CA PRO A 369 5.57 -6.35 10.21
C PRO A 369 6.40 -5.46 11.15
N THR A 370 6.42 -4.15 10.89
CA THR A 370 6.89 -3.19 11.88
C THR A 370 5.89 -3.07 13.03
N LYS A 371 6.43 -3.03 14.24
CA LYS A 371 5.72 -2.83 15.50
C LYS A 371 4.74 -1.65 15.41
N ALA A 372 3.45 -1.95 15.49
CA ALA A 372 2.36 -1.03 15.14
C ALA A 372 2.36 0.32 15.91
N SER A 373 2.91 0.38 17.12
CA SER A 373 3.09 1.66 17.84
C SER A 373 4.03 2.62 17.14
N ASP A 374 5.03 2.08 16.46
CA ASP A 374 6.14 2.82 15.86
C ASP A 374 5.71 3.25 14.45
N VAL A 375 5.00 2.37 13.73
CA VAL A 375 4.24 2.69 12.49
C VAL A 375 3.24 3.83 12.73
N TRP A 376 2.44 3.77 13.81
CA TRP A 376 1.51 4.83 14.17
C TRP A 376 2.25 6.16 14.44
N THR A 377 3.38 6.09 15.14
CA THR A 377 4.18 7.27 15.51
C THR A 377 4.80 7.94 14.27
N LEU A 378 5.42 7.18 13.36
CA LEU A 378 5.96 7.75 12.12
C LEU A 378 4.85 8.34 11.24
N ASN A 379 3.68 7.70 11.16
CA ASN A 379 2.51 8.27 10.48
C ASN A 379 2.04 9.59 11.12
N ALA A 380 2.05 9.70 12.45
CA ALA A 380 1.74 10.94 13.15
C ALA A 380 2.77 12.05 12.87
N LEU A 381 4.05 11.71 12.64
CA LEU A 381 5.14 12.66 12.36
C LEU A 381 5.19 13.18 10.91
N LYS A 382 4.62 12.46 9.93
CA LYS A 382 4.64 12.83 8.48
C LYS A 382 4.27 14.30 8.22
N SER A 383 3.07 14.69 8.64
CA SER A 383 2.53 16.03 8.40
C SER A 383 3.20 17.11 9.27
N PRO A 384 3.42 16.90 10.59
CA PRO A 384 4.12 17.88 11.43
C PRO A 384 5.57 18.16 11.04
N LEU A 385 6.36 17.17 10.60
CA LEU A 385 7.71 17.41 10.07
C LEU A 385 7.68 18.04 8.67
N GLY A 386 6.63 17.75 7.90
CA GLY A 386 6.49 18.16 6.51
C GLY A 386 7.31 17.27 5.57
N ILE A 387 7.25 15.95 5.77
CA ILE A 387 7.90 14.94 4.92
C ILE A 387 7.37 15.09 3.47
N PRO A 388 8.23 15.30 2.46
CA PRO A 388 7.81 15.41 1.07
C PRO A 388 7.60 14.02 0.45
N SER A 389 6.57 13.86 -0.40
CA SER A 389 6.13 12.56 -0.95
C SER A 389 7.27 11.72 -1.52
N ARG A 390 8.22 12.36 -2.21
CA ARG A 390 9.45 11.76 -2.78
C ARG A 390 10.24 10.82 -1.84
N MET A 391 10.05 10.90 -0.51
CA MET A 391 10.69 10.01 0.46
C MET A 391 10.01 8.63 0.60
N GLY A 392 8.89 8.39 -0.10
CA GLY A 392 8.25 7.08 -0.14
C GLY A 392 7.76 6.56 1.21
N TRP A 393 7.40 7.45 2.14
CA TRP A 393 6.80 7.05 3.43
C TRP A 393 5.34 6.60 3.24
N ILE A 394 5.12 5.46 2.58
CA ILE A 394 3.84 4.80 2.32
C ILE A 394 4.04 3.28 2.48
N GLY A 395 3.05 2.56 3.04
CA GLY A 395 3.18 1.13 3.37
C GLY A 395 3.59 0.88 4.82
N ASP A 396 4.38 -0.17 5.05
CA ASP A 396 5.10 -0.42 6.31
C ASP A 396 6.48 0.30 6.26
N PRO A 397 7.03 0.80 7.39
CA PRO A 397 8.32 1.49 7.39
C PRO A 397 9.57 0.64 7.13
N CYS A 398 9.55 -0.66 7.47
CA CYS A 398 10.73 -1.53 7.47
C CYS A 398 10.62 -2.74 6.54
N VAL A 399 9.41 -3.11 6.11
CA VAL A 399 9.20 -4.27 5.20
C VAL A 399 8.44 -3.89 3.91
N PRO A 400 8.84 -4.43 2.74
CA PRO A 400 9.91 -5.42 2.55
C PRO A 400 11.30 -4.83 2.77
N GLN A 401 12.24 -5.65 3.27
CA GLN A 401 13.61 -5.19 3.61
C GLN A 401 14.40 -4.62 2.43
N GLU A 402 14.01 -4.93 1.20
CA GLU A 402 14.55 -4.31 -0.02
C GLU A 402 14.10 -2.85 -0.20
N HIS A 403 12.99 -2.42 0.40
CA HIS A 403 12.36 -1.10 0.20
C HIS A 403 11.85 -0.42 1.50
N PRO A 404 12.67 -0.26 2.56
CA PRO A 404 12.31 0.52 3.74
C PRO A 404 12.07 2.00 3.39
N TRP A 405 11.50 2.76 4.33
CA TRP A 405 11.27 4.20 4.14
C TRP A 405 12.56 5.02 4.17
N ASP A 406 12.71 5.99 3.26
CA ASP A 406 13.90 6.86 3.21
C ASP A 406 14.13 7.56 4.56
N GLY A 407 15.34 7.37 5.12
CA GLY A 407 15.75 7.99 6.38
C GLY A 407 15.17 7.37 7.66
N ILE A 408 14.61 6.17 7.57
CA ILE A 408 14.22 5.33 8.71
C ILE A 408 15.24 4.18 8.86
N ASP A 409 15.85 4.05 10.03
CA ASP A 409 16.63 2.84 10.38
C ASP A 409 15.76 1.88 11.21
N CYS A 410 15.93 0.59 10.94
CA CYS A 410 15.13 -0.50 11.48
C CYS A 410 16.00 -1.63 12.05
N ALA A 411 15.61 -2.13 13.23
CA ALA A 411 16.19 -3.32 13.85
C ALA A 411 15.12 -4.36 14.19
N LEU A 412 15.53 -5.64 14.26
CA LEU A 412 14.65 -6.77 14.54
C LEU A 412 14.74 -7.17 16.01
N ASP A 413 13.63 -7.09 16.75
CA ASP A 413 13.53 -7.56 18.14
C ASP A 413 12.36 -8.53 18.33
N ASN A 414 12.63 -9.65 19.00
CA ASN A 414 11.63 -10.68 19.34
C ASN A 414 10.69 -11.09 18.18
N GLY A 415 11.16 -11.00 16.92
CA GLY A 415 10.40 -11.35 15.72
C GLY A 415 9.47 -10.25 15.17
N ASN A 416 9.69 -8.97 15.51
CA ASN A 416 9.05 -7.81 14.85
C ASN A 416 10.10 -6.75 14.55
N TRP A 417 9.89 -5.93 13.50
CA TRP A 417 10.76 -4.76 13.29
C TRP A 417 10.38 -3.62 14.23
N LEU A 418 11.39 -2.88 14.69
CA LEU A 418 11.26 -1.65 15.47
C LEU A 418 12.10 -0.55 14.83
N ILE A 419 11.78 0.69 15.17
CA ILE A 419 12.53 1.86 14.70
C ILE A 419 13.62 2.18 15.73
N ASP A 420 14.89 2.12 15.33
CA ASP A 420 16.06 2.45 16.16
C ASP A 420 16.83 3.69 15.69
N GLY A 421 16.56 4.21 14.49
CA GLY A 421 17.12 5.47 14.00
C GLY A 421 16.18 6.30 13.13
N LEU A 422 16.53 7.58 12.98
CA LEU A 422 15.83 8.56 12.16
C LEU A 422 16.85 9.56 11.59
N ASP A 423 17.22 9.40 10.31
CA ASP A 423 18.15 10.29 9.62
C ASP A 423 17.48 11.00 8.43
N LEU A 424 17.03 12.23 8.67
CA LEU A 424 16.38 13.09 7.68
C LEU A 424 17.21 14.34 7.40
N GLN A 425 18.54 14.21 7.42
CA GLN A 425 19.47 15.32 7.19
C GLN A 425 19.30 15.98 5.82
N ASN A 426 19.28 17.32 5.77
CA ASN A 426 19.25 18.11 4.53
C ASN A 426 18.01 17.85 3.61
N GLU A 427 16.98 17.15 4.11
CA GLU A 427 15.78 16.78 3.32
C GLU A 427 14.85 17.97 2.99
N GLY A 428 15.15 19.15 3.52
CA GLY A 428 14.44 20.40 3.26
C GLY A 428 13.13 20.54 4.01
N LEU A 429 12.96 19.79 5.11
CA LEU A 429 11.79 19.76 5.99
C LEU A 429 11.47 21.13 6.57
N LYS A 430 10.20 21.52 6.61
CA LYS A 430 9.75 22.90 6.94
C LYS A 430 8.81 22.99 8.14
N GLY A 431 8.54 21.86 8.78
CA GLY A 431 7.56 21.73 9.83
C GLY A 431 8.07 22.07 11.23
N THR A 432 7.60 21.30 12.19
CA THR A 432 7.82 21.45 13.64
C THR A 432 8.00 20.08 14.29
N LEU A 433 8.93 19.97 15.23
CA LEU A 433 9.13 18.75 16.01
C LEU A 433 8.03 18.64 17.07
N THR A 434 7.28 17.52 17.10
CA THR A 434 6.15 17.32 18.03
C THR A 434 6.52 16.39 19.19
N SER A 435 5.62 16.25 20.16
CA SER A 435 5.79 15.34 21.30
C SER A 435 5.79 13.86 20.92
N ASP A 436 5.20 13.51 19.78
CA ASP A 436 4.89 12.13 19.40
C ASP A 436 6.16 11.31 19.16
N ILE A 437 7.25 11.95 18.73
CA ILE A 437 8.56 11.32 18.50
C ILE A 437 9.11 10.56 19.72
N ALA A 438 8.75 10.98 20.94
CA ALA A 438 9.17 10.29 22.16
C ALA A 438 8.48 8.92 22.37
N SER A 439 7.53 8.55 21.51
CA SER A 439 6.92 7.22 21.46
C SER A 439 7.79 6.20 20.72
N LEU A 440 8.80 6.65 19.95
CA LEU A 440 9.83 5.80 19.35
C LEU A 440 10.86 5.39 20.43
N VAL A 441 10.42 4.58 21.39
CA VAL A 441 11.17 4.28 22.63
C VAL A 441 12.53 3.60 22.42
N ASN A 442 12.74 3.00 21.25
CA ASN A 442 13.95 2.24 20.92
C ASN A 442 15.01 3.08 20.18
N VAL A 443 14.68 4.32 19.78
CA VAL A 443 15.58 5.15 18.95
C VAL A 443 16.84 5.56 19.71
N ASP A 444 17.97 5.20 19.13
CA ASP A 444 19.33 5.51 19.58
C ASP A 444 19.88 6.79 18.93
N HIS A 445 19.39 7.19 17.75
CA HIS A 445 19.76 8.46 17.16
C HIS A 445 18.65 9.17 16.39
N ILE A 446 18.62 10.49 16.52
CA ILE A 446 17.79 11.40 15.73
C ILE A 446 18.73 12.40 15.05
N ASN A 447 18.72 12.40 13.73
CA ASN A 447 19.44 13.37 12.90
C ASN A 447 18.46 14.13 12.00
N LEU A 448 18.30 15.43 12.25
CA LEU A 448 17.42 16.33 11.50
C LEU A 448 18.19 17.59 11.04
N ASN A 449 19.52 17.54 10.95
CA ASN A 449 20.36 18.70 10.63
C ASN A 449 20.09 19.29 9.23
N ASP A 450 20.47 20.55 9.04
CA ASP A 450 20.42 21.27 7.75
C ASP A 450 19.02 21.32 7.10
N ASN A 451 17.98 21.34 7.95
CA ASN A 451 16.59 21.50 7.56
C ASN A 451 16.08 22.93 7.85
N LEU A 452 14.78 23.15 7.66
CA LEU A 452 14.09 24.41 7.90
C LEU A 452 13.06 24.29 9.04
N LEU A 453 13.18 23.28 9.90
CA LEU A 453 12.27 22.99 11.02
C LEU A 453 12.24 24.15 12.00
N SER A 454 11.08 24.39 12.60
CA SER A 454 10.81 25.56 13.44
C SER A 454 10.01 25.22 14.70
N GLY A 455 9.84 26.21 15.58
CA GLY A 455 9.19 26.01 16.89
C GLY A 455 10.17 25.51 17.96
N PRO A 456 9.66 25.19 19.16
CA PRO A 456 10.49 24.74 20.28
C PRO A 456 10.93 23.29 20.14
N ILE A 457 12.05 22.94 20.77
CA ILE A 457 12.42 21.53 21.00
C ILE A 457 11.46 20.96 22.05
N PRO A 458 10.71 19.87 21.77
CA PRO A 458 9.80 19.26 22.74
C PRO A 458 10.54 18.74 23.99
N PRO A 459 10.19 19.16 25.22
CA PRO A 459 10.84 18.67 26.43
C PRO A 459 10.71 17.15 26.66
N VAL A 460 9.72 16.51 26.04
CA VAL A 460 9.49 15.07 26.13
C VAL A 460 10.59 14.24 25.44
N ILE A 461 11.43 14.82 24.57
CA ILE A 461 12.61 14.12 24.02
C ILE A 461 13.55 13.65 25.15
N GLY A 462 13.57 14.35 26.30
CA GLY A 462 14.30 13.90 27.49
C GLY A 462 13.84 12.56 28.10
N THR A 463 12.70 11.99 27.68
CA THR A 463 12.27 10.64 28.10
C THR A 463 12.78 9.53 27.18
N MET A 464 13.41 9.85 26.05
CA MET A 464 13.95 8.88 25.08
C MET A 464 15.28 8.30 25.58
N GLN A 465 15.25 7.49 26.65
CA GLN A 465 16.45 7.13 27.41
C GLN A 465 17.53 6.37 26.60
N ASN A 466 17.17 5.71 25.51
CA ASN A 466 18.12 5.04 24.61
C ASN A 466 18.93 6.01 23.72
N LEU A 467 18.53 7.29 23.62
CA LEU A 467 19.08 8.25 22.67
C LEU A 467 20.57 8.58 22.95
N VAL A 468 21.43 8.15 22.04
CA VAL A 468 22.89 8.34 21.98
C VAL A 468 23.27 9.61 21.21
N ARG A 469 22.57 9.93 20.12
CA ARG A 469 22.81 11.14 19.30
C ARG A 469 21.52 11.92 19.07
N LEU A 470 21.59 13.24 19.29
CA LEU A 470 20.55 14.18 18.87
C LEU A 470 21.19 15.34 18.11
N ASP A 471 21.04 15.35 16.78
CA ASP A 471 21.44 16.48 15.94
C ASP A 471 20.20 17.18 15.35
N LEU A 472 20.05 18.45 15.73
CA LEU A 472 19.03 19.38 15.29
C LEU A 472 19.66 20.67 14.73
N ALA A 473 20.93 20.61 14.31
CA ALA A 473 21.71 21.76 13.89
C ALA A 473 21.19 22.41 12.59
N ASN A 474 21.63 23.65 12.34
CA ASN A 474 21.40 24.36 11.07
C ASN A 474 19.91 24.49 10.70
N ASN A 475 19.05 24.69 11.70
CA ASN A 475 17.58 24.74 11.57
C ASN A 475 17.03 26.12 12.04
N LYS A 476 15.71 26.24 12.24
CA LYS A 476 15.02 27.45 12.72
C LYS A 476 14.30 27.24 14.07
N LEU A 477 14.78 26.27 14.86
CA LEU A 477 14.21 25.96 16.17
C LEU A 477 14.43 27.12 17.14
N ASN A 478 13.46 27.37 18.01
CA ASN A 478 13.40 28.56 18.87
C ASN A 478 12.97 28.20 20.31
N GLY A 479 12.68 29.21 21.14
CA GLY A 479 12.40 29.00 22.56
C GLY A 479 13.67 28.70 23.35
N THR A 480 13.59 27.86 24.38
CA THR A 480 14.70 27.48 25.26
C THR A 480 15.13 26.03 25.03
N ILE A 481 16.40 25.71 25.24
CA ILE A 481 16.85 24.31 25.36
C ILE A 481 16.15 23.68 26.58
N PRO A 482 15.40 22.56 26.44
CA PRO A 482 14.75 21.92 27.57
C PRO A 482 15.76 21.37 28.60
N GLU A 483 15.50 21.57 29.89
CA GLU A 483 16.36 21.01 30.94
C GLU A 483 16.37 19.47 30.90
N SER A 484 15.25 18.84 30.52
CA SER A 484 15.10 17.38 30.42
C SER A 484 16.06 16.68 29.44
N LEU A 485 16.70 17.39 28.51
CA LEU A 485 17.77 16.82 27.67
C LEU A 485 19.02 16.43 28.50
N GLY A 486 19.20 17.03 29.68
CA GLY A 486 20.25 16.65 30.62
C GLY A 486 19.96 15.38 31.43
N ASP A 487 18.79 14.76 31.24
CA ASP A 487 18.38 13.53 31.92
C ASP A 487 18.54 12.28 31.01
N LEU A 488 19.06 12.46 29.79
CA LEU A 488 19.34 11.41 28.80
C LEU A 488 20.69 10.73 29.09
N VAL A 489 20.69 9.74 29.99
CA VAL A 489 21.94 9.15 30.54
C VAL A 489 22.84 8.44 29.51
N HIS A 490 22.32 8.07 28.34
CA HIS A 490 23.07 7.42 27.26
C HIS A 490 23.56 8.37 26.15
N LEU A 491 23.16 9.65 26.20
CA LEU A 491 23.50 10.66 25.20
C LEU A 491 25.02 10.94 25.16
N LYS A 492 25.60 10.94 23.96
CA LYS A 492 27.02 11.20 23.68
C LYS A 492 27.23 12.42 22.79
N GLU A 493 26.26 12.73 21.93
CA GLU A 493 26.34 13.83 20.96
C GLU A 493 25.04 14.65 20.98
N LEU A 494 25.17 15.97 21.17
CA LEU A 494 24.06 16.92 21.18
C LEU A 494 24.43 18.16 20.36
N PHE A 495 23.87 18.24 19.17
CA PHE A 495 24.19 19.28 18.19
C PHE A 495 22.96 20.16 17.95
N LEU A 496 23.03 21.40 18.43
CA LEU A 496 21.96 22.40 18.38
C LEU A 496 22.43 23.72 17.73
N GLN A 497 23.61 23.72 17.12
CA GLN A 497 24.23 24.92 16.54
C GLN A 497 23.40 25.55 15.42
N ASN A 498 23.58 26.85 15.21
CA ASN A 498 22.96 27.63 14.14
C ASN A 498 21.42 27.52 14.09
N ASN A 499 20.79 27.64 15.27
CA ASN A 499 19.34 27.77 15.44
C ASN A 499 18.98 29.17 16.00
N GLN A 500 17.71 29.34 16.39
CA GLN A 500 17.17 30.56 17.01
C GLN A 500 16.88 30.35 18.52
N LEU A 501 17.64 29.50 19.19
CA LEU A 501 17.46 29.16 20.60
C LEU A 501 17.90 30.32 21.51
N THR A 502 17.24 30.43 22.66
CA THR A 502 17.29 31.60 23.55
C THR A 502 17.39 31.21 25.03
N GLY A 503 17.85 32.12 25.87
CA GLY A 503 17.86 31.96 27.32
C GLY A 503 19.09 31.23 27.87
N LYS A 504 18.97 30.73 29.10
CA LYS A 504 20.08 30.05 29.78
C LYS A 504 20.22 28.62 29.29
N VAL A 505 21.46 28.19 28.98
CA VAL A 505 21.75 26.77 28.74
C VAL A 505 21.57 25.98 30.06
N PRO A 506 20.78 24.88 30.07
CA PRO A 506 20.53 24.08 31.26
C PRO A 506 21.78 23.64 32.03
N ALA A 507 21.69 23.67 33.36
CA ALA A 507 22.84 23.36 34.21
C ALA A 507 23.19 21.85 34.22
N ASN A 508 22.21 20.97 34.02
CA ASN A 508 22.41 19.53 33.90
C ASN A 508 23.05 19.12 32.56
N LEU A 509 22.87 19.90 31.48
CA LEU A 509 23.66 19.73 30.25
C LEU A 509 25.14 20.12 30.44
N ALA A 510 25.42 21.14 31.27
CA ALA A 510 26.79 21.64 31.47
C ALA A 510 27.57 20.94 32.60
N ALA A 511 26.87 20.34 33.58
CA ALA A 511 27.49 19.78 34.80
C ALA A 511 26.62 18.68 35.48
N GLY A 512 25.73 18.02 34.76
CA GLY A 512 24.75 17.06 35.30
C GLY A 512 25.15 15.59 35.23
N PRO A 513 24.16 14.67 35.09
CA PRO A 513 24.41 13.22 35.03
C PRO A 513 25.23 12.78 33.81
N ILE A 514 24.99 13.43 32.67
CA ILE A 514 25.59 13.07 31.38
C ILE A 514 27.09 13.42 31.37
N ARG A 515 27.95 12.44 31.04
CA ARG A 515 29.41 12.56 31.15
C ARG A 515 30.10 12.27 29.82
N GLY A 516 30.97 13.17 29.39
CA GLY A 516 31.72 13.03 28.14
C GLY A 516 30.93 13.39 26.89
N VAL A 517 29.76 14.03 27.03
CA VAL A 517 28.91 14.43 25.91
C VAL A 517 29.56 15.55 25.10
N THR A 518 29.60 15.38 23.79
CA THR A 518 29.98 16.45 22.85
C THR A 518 28.76 17.32 22.60
N ILE A 519 28.75 18.52 23.18
CA ILE A 519 27.63 19.47 23.09
C ILE A 519 28.07 20.68 22.25
N ASN A 520 27.31 21.01 21.20
CA ASN A 520 27.50 22.23 20.42
C ASN A 520 26.20 23.05 20.35
N VAL A 521 26.27 24.29 20.80
CA VAL A 521 25.13 25.25 20.84
C VAL A 521 25.47 26.59 20.17
N LEU A 522 26.60 26.67 19.46
CA LEU A 522 27.12 27.91 18.88
C LEU A 522 26.18 28.46 17.76
N GLY A 523 26.35 29.73 17.39
CA GLY A 523 25.49 30.39 16.39
C GLY A 523 24.11 30.85 16.91
N ASN A 524 23.58 30.24 17.98
CA ASN A 524 22.37 30.71 18.65
C ASN A 524 22.63 32.04 19.39
N HIS A 525 22.15 33.16 18.83
CA HIS A 525 22.53 34.50 19.29
C HIS A 525 22.14 34.82 20.75
N ASP A 526 21.02 34.25 21.23
CA ASP A 526 20.42 34.59 22.53
C ASP A 526 20.53 33.52 23.61
N LEU A 527 21.36 32.49 23.39
CA LEU A 527 21.81 31.63 24.48
C LEU A 527 22.83 32.32 25.39
N CYS A 528 22.85 31.92 26.67
CA CYS A 528 23.75 32.45 27.69
C CYS A 528 24.12 31.41 28.76
N GLY A 529 25.17 31.70 29.54
CA GLY A 529 25.38 31.07 30.85
C GLY A 529 26.35 29.87 30.93
N ILE A 530 27.01 29.50 29.84
CA ILE A 530 28.13 28.54 29.81
C ILE A 530 29.41 29.19 29.27
N PRO A 531 30.61 28.63 29.52
CA PRO A 531 31.85 29.10 28.91
C PRO A 531 31.73 29.17 27.37
N GLY A 532 32.19 30.27 26.78
CA GLY A 532 32.05 30.55 25.34
C GLY A 532 30.80 31.35 24.95
N LEU A 533 29.78 31.46 25.82
CA LEU A 533 28.60 32.31 25.60
C LEU A 533 28.60 33.55 26.50
N LYS A 534 27.70 34.49 26.19
CA LYS A 534 27.46 35.69 27.02
C LYS A 534 26.95 35.30 28.43
N PRO A 535 27.31 36.02 29.50
CA PRO A 535 26.69 35.83 30.82
C PRO A 535 25.18 36.08 30.76
N CYS A 536 24.40 35.30 31.51
CA CYS A 536 22.96 35.53 31.65
C CYS A 536 22.72 36.72 32.59
N ASN A 537 22.62 37.92 32.03
CA ASN A 537 22.21 39.11 32.78
C ASN A 537 20.72 39.01 33.11
N PRO A 538 20.30 39.02 34.39
CA PRO A 538 18.88 39.18 34.73
C PRO A 538 18.39 40.55 34.26
N LEU A 539 17.15 40.62 33.78
CA LEU A 539 16.48 41.89 33.46
C LEU A 539 16.52 42.81 34.68
N SER A 540 17.09 44.01 34.52
CA SER A 540 17.09 44.99 35.60
C SER A 540 15.66 45.40 35.95
N ALA A 541 15.42 45.76 37.21
CA ALA A 541 14.09 46.20 37.65
C ALA A 541 13.54 47.34 36.78
N GLY A 542 14.40 48.26 36.31
CA GLY A 542 14.02 49.33 35.40
C GLY A 542 13.54 48.84 34.01
N GLN A 543 14.11 47.76 33.47
CA GLN A 543 13.62 47.13 32.24
C GLN A 543 12.28 46.43 32.45
N ILE A 544 12.10 45.74 33.58
CA ILE A 544 10.82 45.09 33.94
C ILE A 544 9.72 46.15 34.10
N PHE A 545 9.98 47.25 34.83
CA PHE A 545 9.06 48.38 34.92
C PHE A 545 8.81 49.03 33.54
N GLY A 546 9.83 49.18 32.69
CA GLY A 546 9.69 49.71 31.34
C GLY A 546 8.76 48.87 30.46
N ILE A 547 8.87 47.54 30.51
CA ILE A 547 7.98 46.62 29.80
C ILE A 547 6.54 46.74 30.35
N ILE A 548 6.36 46.70 31.67
CA ILE A 548 5.04 46.82 32.30
C ILE A 548 4.35 48.15 31.93
N ILE A 549 5.08 49.27 32.00
CA ILE A 549 4.57 50.59 31.61
C ILE A 549 4.24 50.61 30.11
N GLY A 550 5.11 50.07 29.25
CA GLY A 550 4.87 49.97 27.81
C GLY A 550 3.59 49.17 27.48
N SER A 551 3.40 48.01 28.10
CA SER A 551 2.20 47.18 27.94
C SER A 551 0.93 47.88 28.45
N LEU A 552 1.00 48.56 29.60
CA LEU A 552 -0.13 49.34 30.13
C LEU A 552 -0.49 50.53 29.24
N CYS A 553 0.50 51.26 28.70
CA CYS A 553 0.28 52.32 27.72
C CYS A 553 -0.32 51.78 26.42
N GLY A 554 0.16 50.65 25.90
CA GLY A 554 -0.41 49.98 24.73
C GLY A 554 -1.86 49.55 24.93
N LEU A 555 -2.17 48.94 26.08
CA LEU A 555 -3.54 48.58 26.46
C LEU A 555 -4.44 49.82 26.58
N GLY A 556 -3.93 50.90 27.20
CA GLY A 556 -4.62 52.19 27.30
C GLY A 556 -4.93 52.81 25.93
N ILE A 557 -4.02 52.73 24.97
CA ILE A 557 -4.23 53.15 23.58
C ILE A 557 -5.32 52.31 22.92
N LEU A 558 -5.29 50.98 23.06
CA LEU A 558 -6.32 50.09 22.50
C LEU A 558 -7.71 50.38 23.09
N VAL A 559 -7.82 50.59 24.40
CA VAL A 559 -9.06 50.99 25.08
C VAL A 559 -9.54 52.37 24.59
N LEU A 560 -8.63 53.34 24.40
CA LEU A 560 -8.96 54.66 23.87
C LEU A 560 -9.46 54.59 22.41
N CYS A 561 -8.81 53.79 21.56
CA CYS A 561 -9.26 53.52 20.20
C CYS A 561 -10.65 52.86 20.19
N GLY A 562 -10.88 51.85 21.05
CA GLY A 562 -12.19 51.22 21.24
C GLY A 562 -13.27 52.22 21.67
N TYR A 563 -12.96 53.12 22.61
CA TYR A 563 -13.85 54.18 23.06
C TYR A 563 -14.17 55.20 21.95
N VAL A 564 -13.18 55.60 21.16
CA VAL A 564 -13.38 56.50 20.01
C VAL A 564 -14.25 55.83 18.94
N ILE A 565 -14.04 54.55 18.65
CA ILE A 565 -14.88 53.77 17.72
C ILE A 565 -16.31 53.65 18.25
N TYR A 566 -16.49 53.30 19.52
CA TYR A 566 -17.80 53.24 20.19
C TYR A 566 -18.54 54.58 20.08
N LYS A 567 -17.89 55.68 20.48
CA LYS A 567 -18.51 57.03 20.50
C LYS A 567 -18.76 57.56 19.08
N ARG A 568 -17.96 57.16 18.09
CA ARG A 568 -18.23 57.41 16.67
C ARG A 568 -19.48 56.67 16.18
N ARG A 569 -19.67 55.39 16.57
CA ARG A 569 -20.90 54.63 16.26
C ARG A 569 -22.12 55.24 16.96
N GLU A 570 -21.98 55.67 18.21
CA GLU A 570 -23.04 56.36 18.95
C GLU A 570 -23.45 57.68 18.28
N ASN A 571 -22.48 58.52 17.89
CA ASN A 571 -22.74 59.78 17.19
C ASN A 571 -23.40 59.57 15.82
N LEU A 572 -23.01 58.52 15.07
CA LEU A 572 -23.68 58.15 13.82
C LEU A 572 -25.13 57.70 14.06
N ALA A 573 -25.38 56.89 15.09
CA ALA A 573 -26.73 56.48 15.48
C ALA A 573 -27.61 57.67 15.92
N ARG A 574 -27.02 58.63 16.65
CA ARG A 574 -27.69 59.90 17.01
C ARG A 574 -27.99 60.76 15.77
N ALA A 575 -27.06 60.86 14.82
CA ALA A 575 -27.28 61.60 13.56
C ALA A 575 -28.40 60.99 12.71
N HIS A 576 -28.43 59.65 12.55
CA HIS A 576 -29.54 58.96 11.88
C HIS A 576 -30.89 59.17 12.59
N LYS A 577 -30.90 59.41 13.90
CA LYS A 577 -32.11 59.69 14.68
C LYS A 577 -32.60 61.15 14.57
N ILE A 578 -31.77 62.05 14.07
CA ILE A 578 -32.10 63.47 13.83
C ILE A 578 -32.63 63.68 12.39
N MET A 579 -32.11 62.90 11.42
CA MET A 579 -32.47 63.07 10.01
C MET A 579 -33.68 62.21 9.60
N SER A 580 -34.87 62.61 10.08
CA SER A 580 -36.17 62.08 9.64
C SER A 580 -36.96 63.14 8.87
N PRO A 581 -36.95 63.11 7.53
CA PRO A 581 -37.82 63.97 6.72
C PRO A 581 -39.27 63.48 6.83
N ARG A 582 -40.17 64.36 7.29
CA ARG A 582 -41.61 64.17 7.11
C ARG A 582 -42.01 64.49 5.67
N GLU A 583 -42.74 63.56 5.09
CA GLU A 583 -43.69 63.63 3.97
C GLU A 583 -43.84 64.98 3.21
N ALA A 584 -43.63 64.93 1.89
CA ALA A 584 -44.24 65.83 0.91
C ALA A 584 -44.49 65.07 -0.42
N PRO A 585 -45.72 64.99 -0.96
CA PRO A 585 -46.03 64.04 -2.05
C PRO A 585 -46.28 64.69 -3.42
N TYR A 586 -45.28 64.72 -4.32
CA TYR A 586 -45.52 64.97 -5.76
C TYR A 586 -44.38 64.47 -6.68
N ALA A 587 -44.46 63.23 -7.17
CA ALA A 587 -43.66 62.71 -8.30
C ALA A 587 -44.18 61.35 -8.80
N ALA A 588 -45.36 61.31 -9.44
CA ALA A 588 -45.97 60.06 -9.94
C ALA A 588 -46.31 60.14 -11.44
N SER A 589 -45.31 59.96 -12.30
CA SER A 589 -45.50 59.66 -13.72
C SER A 589 -44.31 58.86 -14.29
N HIS A 590 -44.55 58.15 -15.39
CA HIS A 590 -43.55 57.39 -16.17
C HIS A 590 -42.87 56.16 -15.56
N THR A 591 -43.65 55.30 -14.88
CA THR A 591 -43.45 53.85 -15.09
C THR A 591 -44.19 53.39 -16.34
N ARG A 592 -43.48 53.12 -17.45
CA ARG A 592 -43.79 52.11 -18.51
C ARG A 592 -42.98 52.39 -19.79
N ALA A 593 -41.88 51.66 -19.97
CA ALA A 593 -41.41 51.22 -21.28
C ALA A 593 -40.48 50.01 -21.13
N ASN A 594 -40.63 49.07 -22.06
CA ASN A 594 -39.83 47.88 -22.33
C ASN A 594 -38.30 48.17 -22.24
N ALA A 595 -37.49 47.41 -21.52
CA ALA A 595 -37.01 46.04 -21.78
C ALA A 595 -35.80 45.98 -22.74
N GLN A 596 -34.79 45.19 -22.34
CA GLN A 596 -33.54 44.86 -23.05
C GLN A 596 -32.62 46.03 -23.45
N VAL A 597 -31.35 45.97 -23.02
CA VAL A 597 -30.15 45.86 -23.87
C VAL A 597 -28.92 45.78 -22.94
N LYS A 598 -27.82 45.18 -23.43
CA LYS A 598 -26.54 45.04 -22.73
C LYS A 598 -25.64 46.28 -22.95
N ASP A 599 -24.43 46.18 -22.41
CA ASP A 599 -23.22 46.93 -22.78
C ASP A 599 -23.00 48.30 -22.09
N VAL A 600 -21.78 48.78 -21.80
CA VAL A 600 -20.44 48.24 -21.42
C VAL A 600 -19.41 49.38 -21.64
N GLN A 601 -18.29 49.37 -20.90
CA GLN A 601 -17.04 50.13 -21.13
C GLN A 601 -16.89 51.62 -20.71
N LEU A 602 -15.58 52.00 -20.59
CA LEU A 602 -14.94 53.34 -20.67
C LEU A 602 -14.66 54.21 -19.42
N THR A 603 -13.61 53.78 -18.72
CA THR A 603 -12.48 54.51 -18.09
C THR A 603 -12.20 56.03 -18.28
N ARG A 604 -11.54 56.58 -17.23
CA ARG A 604 -10.43 57.57 -17.19
C ARG A 604 -10.67 59.07 -17.47
N PHE A 605 -10.21 59.91 -16.52
CA PHE A 605 -9.06 60.87 -16.52
C PHE A 605 -9.09 61.58 -15.14
N GLY A 606 -8.06 62.21 -14.55
CA GLY A 606 -6.62 62.42 -14.77
C GLY A 606 -6.16 63.48 -13.73
N SER A 607 -5.00 63.42 -13.04
CA SER A 607 -3.73 64.06 -13.45
C SER A 607 -2.83 64.33 -12.20
N PHE A 608 -1.48 64.26 -12.36
CA PHE A 608 -0.37 65.09 -11.78
C PHE A 608 -0.36 65.50 -10.27
N THR A 609 0.73 65.77 -9.53
CA THR A 609 2.18 66.14 -9.73
C THR A 609 2.88 65.95 -8.34
N GLU A 610 4.21 65.81 -8.10
CA GLU A 610 5.43 65.42 -8.85
C GLU A 610 6.65 65.31 -7.86
N GLN A 611 7.82 64.82 -8.32
CA GLN A 611 9.20 65.08 -7.80
C GLN A 611 9.67 64.53 -6.41
N ARG A 612 10.96 64.21 -6.17
CA ARG A 612 12.18 63.98 -7.01
C ARG A 612 13.40 63.54 -6.17
N LEU A 613 14.20 62.57 -6.62
CA LEU A 613 15.70 62.54 -6.58
C LEU A 613 16.29 61.27 -7.26
N MET A 614 17.61 61.20 -7.46
CA MET A 614 18.27 60.31 -8.47
C MET A 614 19.56 59.61 -8.00
N SER A 615 19.82 58.40 -8.52
CA SER A 615 21.14 57.88 -9.00
C SER A 615 20.93 56.47 -9.62
N VAL A 616 21.25 56.18 -10.89
CA VAL A 616 22.55 56.00 -11.59
C VAL A 616 23.14 54.57 -11.49
N SER A 617 22.84 53.73 -12.50
CA SER A 617 23.62 52.60 -13.04
C SER A 617 22.88 52.03 -14.28
N GLY A 618 23.50 51.32 -15.24
CA GLY A 618 24.93 51.07 -15.44
C GLY A 618 25.25 49.86 -16.35
N GLY A 619 24.83 49.86 -17.62
CA GLY A 619 25.13 48.77 -18.60
C GLY A 619 24.26 47.50 -18.44
N GLY A 620 24.22 46.56 -19.41
CA GLY A 620 24.69 46.66 -20.80
C GLY A 620 25.09 45.34 -21.47
N SER A 621 24.15 44.61 -22.11
CA SER A 621 24.44 43.51 -23.04
C SER A 621 23.23 43.10 -23.90
N ALA A 622 23.46 42.65 -25.13
CA ALA A 622 22.51 41.95 -26.01
C ALA A 622 23.04 40.51 -26.30
N PRO A 623 22.34 39.59 -27.02
CA PRO A 623 22.23 39.70 -28.49
C PRO A 623 20.97 39.07 -29.16
N GLN A 624 20.86 39.25 -30.49
CA GLN A 624 20.29 38.37 -31.56
C GLN A 624 18.91 37.68 -31.35
N SER A 625 17.88 37.88 -32.18
CA SER A 625 17.78 37.65 -33.65
C SER A 625 17.92 36.18 -34.08
N PRO A 626 16.94 35.65 -34.82
CA PRO A 626 17.25 35.37 -36.23
C PRO A 626 16.18 35.85 -37.23
N ARG A 627 16.55 35.84 -38.52
CA ARG A 627 15.69 35.86 -39.71
C ARG A 627 16.33 34.93 -40.76
N VAL A 628 15.48 34.41 -41.64
CA VAL A 628 15.74 33.32 -42.62
C VAL A 628 15.71 31.95 -41.94
#